data_AF-A0A0R1W301-F1
#
_entry.id   AF-A0A0R1W301-F1
#
_cell.length_a   1.000
_cell.length_b   1.000
_cell.length_c   1.000
_cell.angle_alpha   90.00
_cell.angle_beta   90.00
_cell.angle_gamma   90.00
#
_symmetry.space_group_name_H-M   'P 1'
#
loop_
_entity.id
_entity.type
_entity.pdbx_description
1 polymer ?
#
loop_
_entity_poly.entity_id
_entity_poly.type
_entity_poly.pdbx_seq_one_letter_code
_entity_poly.pdbx_strand_id
1 'polypeptide(L)'
;MITVLNKTKQFMRKNNLRYKKEYIRPMMITQHVYVFTFGKNELNNRVIIRYSHTWTGRLKINEIDLRLHRQHHPRTFKTEADLVKYLEKHLESNILKYADEPANYKDLEQAAEAKAEREKAAAEKVVQEKQHE
;
A
#
# COMPACT_ATOMS: atom_id res chain seq x y z
N MET A 1 -25.82 5.40 -8.44
CA MET A 1 -24.47 5.84 -8.00
C MET A 1 -23.44 4.93 -8.66
N ILE A 2 -22.51 5.45 -9.47
CA ILE A 2 -21.48 4.61 -10.12
C ILE A 2 -20.56 4.04 -9.02
N THR A 3 -20.61 2.73 -8.83
CA THR A 3 -19.87 2.05 -7.77
C THR A 3 -18.44 1.79 -8.22
N VAL A 4 -17.55 2.76 -8.03
CA VAL A 4 -16.10 2.58 -8.23
C VAL A 4 -15.62 1.45 -7.31
N LEU A 5 -14.80 0.53 -7.82
CA LEU A 5 -14.25 -0.61 -7.09
C LEU A 5 -15.29 -1.56 -6.48
N ASN A 6 -16.25 -2.07 -7.27
CA ASN A 6 -17.28 -2.96 -6.75
C ASN A 6 -16.73 -4.36 -6.39
N LYS A 7 -15.90 -4.95 -7.25
CA LYS A 7 -15.27 -6.27 -7.02
C LYS A 7 -14.32 -6.23 -5.83
N THR A 8 -13.53 -5.16 -5.69
CA THR A 8 -12.66 -4.98 -4.52
C THR A 8 -13.46 -4.90 -3.23
N LYS A 9 -14.59 -4.18 -3.22
CA LYS A 9 -15.49 -4.12 -2.04
C LYS A 9 -16.08 -5.49 -1.72
N GLN A 10 -16.48 -6.27 -2.73
CA GLN A 10 -16.96 -7.63 -2.54
C GLN A 10 -15.86 -8.53 -1.95
N PHE A 11 -14.63 -8.44 -2.46
CA PHE A 11 -13.47 -9.14 -1.91
C PHE A 11 -13.26 -8.81 -0.43
N MET A 12 -13.29 -7.52 -0.05
CA MET A 12 -13.12 -7.13 1.36
C MET A 12 -14.20 -7.72 2.25
N ARG A 13 -15.47 -7.64 1.83
CA ARG A 13 -16.60 -8.21 2.57
C ARG A 13 -16.50 -9.73 2.71
N LYS A 14 -16.09 -10.44 1.65
CA LYS A 14 -15.91 -11.89 1.65
C LYS A 14 -14.86 -12.34 2.65
N ASN A 15 -13.81 -11.53 2.85
CA ASN A 15 -12.68 -11.87 3.71
C ASN A 15 -12.71 -11.16 5.08
N ASN A 16 -13.86 -10.62 5.49
CA ASN A 16 -14.06 -9.90 6.75
C ASN A 16 -13.04 -8.75 6.98
N LEU A 17 -12.64 -8.07 5.90
CA LEU A 17 -11.77 -6.90 5.96
C LEU A 17 -12.61 -5.63 6.09
N ARG A 18 -12.30 -4.83 7.10
CA ARG A 18 -12.84 -3.49 7.28
C ARG A 18 -12.22 -2.56 6.24
N TYR A 19 -12.99 -1.56 5.82
CA TYR A 19 -12.49 -0.55 4.90
C TYR A 19 -13.12 0.82 5.14
N LYS A 20 -12.37 1.87 4.83
CA LYS A 20 -12.81 3.27 4.84
C LYS A 20 -12.52 3.90 3.48
N LYS A 21 -13.37 4.85 3.11
CA LYS A 21 -13.35 5.54 1.82
C LYS A 21 -13.10 7.02 2.07
N GLU A 22 -12.08 7.56 1.44
CA GLU A 22 -11.74 8.98 1.51
C GLU A 22 -11.63 9.53 0.09
N TYR A 23 -12.37 10.60 -0.16
CA TYR A 23 -12.36 11.28 -1.44
C TYR A 23 -11.53 12.55 -1.32
N ILE A 24 -10.55 12.69 -2.21
CA ILE A 24 -9.67 13.85 -2.25
C ILE A 24 -9.86 14.53 -3.60
N ARG A 25 -10.32 15.77 -3.57
CA ARG A 25 -10.33 16.66 -4.73
C ARG A 25 -9.12 17.60 -4.63
N PRO A 26 -7.97 17.25 -5.23
CA PRO A 26 -6.83 18.14 -5.23
C PRO A 26 -7.16 19.44 -5.97
N MET A 27 -6.71 20.58 -5.44
CA MET A 27 -7.10 21.92 -5.92
C MET A 27 -6.49 22.24 -7.30
N MET A 28 -5.31 21.70 -7.61
CA MET A 28 -4.49 22.10 -8.77
C MET A 28 -4.37 21.02 -9.87
N ILE A 29 -5.03 19.86 -9.72
CA ILE A 29 -4.85 18.71 -10.62
C ILE A 29 -6.21 18.30 -11.19
N THR A 30 -6.27 18.02 -12.49
CA THR A 30 -7.50 17.56 -13.17
C THR A 30 -7.91 16.14 -12.79
N GLN A 31 -7.03 15.40 -12.13
CA GLN A 31 -7.29 14.04 -11.66
C GLN A 31 -7.90 14.05 -10.26
N HIS A 32 -9.00 13.32 -10.13
CA HIS A 32 -9.61 13.04 -8.83
C HIS A 32 -8.94 11.83 -8.20
N VAL A 33 -8.80 11.86 -6.87
CA VAL A 33 -8.17 10.79 -6.12
C VAL A 33 -9.18 10.20 -5.15
N TYR A 34 -9.33 8.88 -5.22
CA TYR A 34 -10.06 8.10 -4.25
C TYR A 34 -9.07 7.26 -3.45
N VAL A 35 -9.09 7.40 -2.14
CA VAL A 35 -8.27 6.59 -1.24
C VAL A 35 -9.18 5.60 -0.53
N PHE A 36 -8.82 4.33 -0.61
CA PHE A 36 -9.53 3.23 0.00
C PHE A 36 -8.61 2.54 0.97
N THR A 37 -8.74 2.85 2.26
CA THR A 37 -7.93 2.21 3.31
C THR A 37 -8.64 0.96 3.81
N PHE A 38 -7.89 -0.11 4.08
CA PHE A 38 -8.45 -1.41 4.45
C PHE A 38 -7.53 -2.24 5.33
N GLY A 39 -8.13 -3.19 6.05
CA GLY A 39 -7.43 -4.17 6.88
C GLY A 39 -8.39 -4.84 7.85
N LYS A 40 -7.89 -5.69 8.74
CA LYS A 40 -8.73 -6.51 9.63
C LYS A 40 -9.02 -5.76 10.93
N ASN A 41 -8.00 -5.57 11.76
CA ASN A 41 -8.13 -4.79 13.00
C ASN A 41 -7.79 -3.33 12.71
N GLU A 42 -6.64 -3.10 12.07
CA GLU A 42 -6.19 -1.78 11.65
C GLU A 42 -6.25 -1.58 10.13
N LEU A 43 -6.47 -0.32 9.71
CA LEU A 43 -6.66 0.05 8.29
C LEU A 43 -5.34 0.46 7.64
N ASN A 44 -4.34 -0.43 7.69
CA ASN A 44 -2.95 -0.10 7.38
C ASN A 44 -2.59 -0.24 5.91
N ASN A 45 -3.48 -0.85 5.13
CA ASN A 45 -3.33 -0.99 3.68
C ASN A 45 -4.16 0.08 2.99
N ARG A 46 -3.73 0.51 1.80
CA ARG A 46 -4.46 1.50 1.00
C ARG A 46 -4.44 1.17 -0.48
N VAL A 47 -5.56 1.42 -1.14
CA VAL A 47 -5.69 1.49 -2.60
C VAL A 47 -5.96 2.94 -2.97
N ILE A 48 -5.09 3.54 -3.77
CA ILE A 48 -5.23 4.90 -4.27
C ILE A 48 -5.65 4.80 -5.73
N ILE A 49 -6.84 5.27 -6.06
CA ILE A 49 -7.38 5.26 -7.42
C ILE A 49 -7.34 6.68 -7.95
N ARG A 50 -6.59 6.88 -9.02
CA ARG A 50 -6.63 8.11 -9.81
C ARG A 50 -7.62 7.93 -10.93
N TYR A 51 -8.56 8.85 -11.03
CA TYR A 51 -9.58 8.82 -12.07
C TYR A 51 -9.85 10.21 -12.64
N SER A 52 -10.36 10.24 -13.84
CA SER A 52 -10.85 11.44 -14.51
C SER A 52 -12.27 11.20 -15.01
N HIS A 53 -12.94 12.27 -15.41
CA HIS A 53 -14.20 12.19 -16.13
C HIS A 53 -13.94 12.40 -17.62
N THR A 54 -14.57 11.60 -18.47
CA THR A 54 -14.63 11.88 -19.90
C THR A 54 -15.48 13.12 -20.16
N TRP A 55 -15.42 13.65 -21.39
CA TRP A 55 -16.28 14.76 -21.80
C TRP A 55 -17.77 14.45 -21.64
N THR A 56 -18.16 13.16 -21.74
CA THR A 56 -19.52 12.67 -21.47
C THR A 56 -19.85 12.47 -19.98
N GLY A 57 -18.94 12.84 -19.07
CA GLY A 57 -19.10 12.68 -17.63
C GLY A 57 -18.91 11.25 -17.12
N ARG A 58 -18.46 10.30 -17.96
CA ARG A 58 -18.19 8.93 -17.50
C ARG A 58 -16.88 8.88 -16.74
N LEU A 59 -16.89 8.17 -15.61
CA LEU A 59 -15.68 7.96 -14.82
C LEU A 59 -14.72 7.02 -15.56
N LYS A 60 -13.49 7.46 -15.73
CA LYS A 60 -12.37 6.69 -16.29
C LYS A 60 -11.31 6.49 -15.22
N ILE A 61 -11.08 5.25 -14.81
CA ILE A 61 -9.96 4.90 -13.95
C ILE A 61 -8.68 5.02 -14.79
N ASN A 62 -7.73 5.82 -14.32
CA ASN A 62 -6.43 6.00 -14.98
C ASN A 62 -5.39 5.07 -14.36
N GLU A 63 -5.39 4.96 -13.02
CA GLU A 63 -4.40 4.18 -12.29
C GLU A 63 -4.97 3.72 -10.95
N ILE A 64 -4.56 2.52 -10.52
CA ILE A 64 -4.85 1.96 -9.21
C ILE A 64 -3.51 1.62 -8.53
N ASP A 65 -3.09 2.39 -7.53
CA ASP A 65 -1.88 2.16 -6.74
C ASP A 65 -2.25 1.42 -5.45
N LEU A 66 -1.70 0.22 -5.25
CA LEU A 66 -1.85 -0.57 -4.04
C LEU A 66 -0.59 -0.44 -3.17
N ARG A 67 -0.82 -0.07 -1.92
CA ARG A 67 0.21 -0.05 -0.88
C ARG A 67 -0.26 -0.90 0.29
N LEU A 68 0.38 -2.04 0.48
CA LEU A 68 0.17 -2.89 1.64
C LEU A 68 1.11 -2.50 2.78
N HIS A 69 0.70 -2.75 4.00
CA HIS A 69 1.56 -2.59 5.17
C HIS A 69 2.80 -3.49 5.04
N ARG A 70 3.98 -2.96 5.39
CA ARG A 70 5.30 -3.61 5.23
C ARG A 70 5.68 -4.04 3.81
N GLN A 71 4.96 -3.57 2.79
CA GLN A 71 5.34 -3.82 1.40
C GLN A 71 6.44 -2.84 0.96
N HIS A 72 7.62 -3.38 0.63
CA HIS A 72 8.76 -2.57 0.15
C HIS A 72 8.53 -1.97 -1.25
N HIS A 73 7.82 -2.68 -2.13
CA HIS A 73 7.60 -2.25 -3.51
C HIS A 73 6.09 -2.14 -3.78
N PRO A 74 5.52 -0.92 -3.77
CA PRO A 74 4.14 -0.66 -4.16
C PRO A 74 3.85 -1.21 -5.55
N ARG A 75 2.58 -1.53 -5.82
CA ARG A 75 2.18 -2.10 -7.11
C ARG A 75 1.04 -1.33 -7.72
N THR A 76 1.19 -1.00 -9.00
CA THR A 76 0.19 -0.28 -9.77
C THR A 76 -0.55 -1.24 -10.72
N PHE A 77 -1.84 -0.98 -10.91
CA PHE A 77 -2.73 -1.77 -11.75
C PHE A 77 -3.53 -0.86 -12.67
N LYS A 78 -3.82 -1.36 -13.88
CA LYS A 78 -4.67 -0.67 -14.85
C LYS A 78 -6.15 -0.98 -14.66
N THR A 79 -6.47 -2.18 -14.17
CA THR A 79 -7.85 -2.65 -14.01
C THR A 79 -8.13 -3.12 -12.59
N GLU A 80 -9.41 -3.04 -12.19
CA GLU A 80 -9.86 -3.59 -10.91
C GLU A 80 -9.71 -5.11 -10.84
N ALA A 81 -9.87 -5.82 -11.97
CA ALA A 81 -9.74 -7.27 -12.00
C ALA A 81 -8.31 -7.72 -11.64
N ASP A 82 -7.30 -7.02 -12.16
CA ASP A 82 -5.89 -7.30 -11.84
C ASP A 82 -5.58 -7.04 -10.36
N LEU A 83 -6.12 -5.95 -9.81
CA LEU A 83 -6.02 -5.65 -8.39
C LEU A 83 -6.61 -6.79 -7.54
N VAL A 84 -7.85 -7.21 -7.83
CA VAL A 84 -8.52 -8.26 -7.05
C VAL A 84 -7.76 -9.58 -7.13
N LYS A 85 -7.32 -9.98 -8.34
CA LYS A 85 -6.50 -11.18 -8.52
C LYS A 85 -5.21 -11.14 -7.70
N TYR A 86 -4.57 -9.97 -7.62
CA TYR A 86 -3.39 -9.78 -6.79
C TYR A 86 -3.70 -9.90 -5.29
N LEU A 87 -4.80 -9.27 -4.83
CA LEU A 87 -5.22 -9.32 -3.44
C LEU A 87 -5.59 -10.75 -3.01
N GLU A 88 -6.25 -11.53 -3.86
CA GLU A 88 -6.55 -12.94 -3.62
C GLU A 88 -5.29 -13.77 -3.44
N LYS A 89 -4.28 -13.57 -4.32
CA LYS A 89 -3.01 -14.28 -4.23
C LYS A 89 -2.20 -13.93 -2.96
N HIS A 90 -2.35 -12.73 -2.42
CA HIS A 90 -1.53 -12.22 -1.31
C HIS A 90 -2.31 -12.01 0.00
N LEU A 91 -3.53 -12.55 0.08
CA LEU A 91 -4.39 -12.41 1.25
C LEU A 91 -3.69 -12.96 2.50
N GLU A 92 -3.24 -14.21 2.45
CA GLU A 92 -2.63 -14.88 3.61
C GLU A 92 -1.21 -14.38 3.88
N SER A 93 -0.41 -14.20 2.83
CA SER A 93 1.02 -13.91 2.96
C SER A 93 1.33 -12.53 3.53
N ASN A 94 0.46 -11.54 3.24
CA ASN A 94 0.68 -10.14 3.63
C ASN A 94 -0.50 -9.60 4.45
N ILE A 95 -1.71 -9.62 3.89
CA ILE A 95 -2.83 -8.86 4.46
C ILE A 95 -3.27 -9.42 5.82
N LEU A 96 -3.41 -10.74 5.93
CA LEU A 96 -3.79 -11.40 7.17
C LEU A 96 -2.61 -11.61 8.11
N LYS A 97 -1.39 -11.78 7.58
CA LYS A 97 -0.19 -11.94 8.40
C LYS A 97 0.09 -10.73 9.29
N TYR A 98 -0.14 -9.52 8.76
CA TYR A 98 0.12 -8.26 9.48
C TYR A 98 -1.18 -7.56 9.91
N ALA A 99 -2.29 -8.30 10.00
CA ALA A 99 -3.61 -7.73 10.30
C ALA A 99 -3.73 -7.17 11.73
N ASP A 100 -2.96 -7.74 12.65
CA ASP A 100 -2.99 -7.43 14.09
C ASP A 100 -1.83 -6.51 14.49
N GLU A 101 -0.91 -6.20 13.57
CA GLU A 101 0.22 -5.33 13.85
C GLU A 101 -0.18 -3.87 13.76
N PRO A 102 0.19 -3.05 14.77
CA PRO A 102 -0.07 -1.63 14.72
C PRO A 102 0.74 -0.96 13.61
N ALA A 103 0.18 0.08 12.99
CA ALA A 103 0.87 0.93 12.00
C ALA A 103 2.05 1.74 12.60
N ASN A 104 2.70 1.27 13.66
CA ASN A 104 3.65 2.05 14.43
C ASN A 104 4.96 2.22 13.64
N TYR A 105 5.09 3.38 12.99
CA TYR A 105 6.25 3.77 12.20
C TYR A 105 7.54 3.92 13.05
N LYS A 106 7.41 4.21 14.35
CA LYS A 106 8.55 4.47 15.24
C LYS A 106 9.47 3.26 15.43
N ASP A 107 8.89 2.07 15.55
CA ASP A 107 9.67 0.85 15.76
C ASP A 107 10.42 0.44 14.47
N LEU A 108 9.86 0.77 13.30
CA LEU A 108 10.48 0.54 12.00
C LEU A 108 11.63 1.50 11.72
N GLU A 109 11.48 2.77 12.11
CA GLU A 109 12.57 3.76 12.04
C GLU A 109 13.73 3.35 12.94
N GLN A 110 13.45 2.99 14.21
CA GLN A 110 14.48 2.50 15.14
C GLN A 110 15.16 1.21 14.65
N ALA A 111 14.41 0.27 14.07
CA ALA A 111 14.96 -0.95 13.51
C ALA A 111 15.80 -0.70 12.24
N ALA A 112 15.40 0.26 11.39
CA ALA A 112 16.15 0.66 10.20
C ALA A 112 17.44 1.39 10.57
N GLU A 113 17.39 2.30 11.56
CA GLU A 113 18.56 2.98 12.10
C GLU A 113 19.55 1.98 12.73
N ALA A 114 19.08 1.07 13.58
CA ALA A 114 19.92 0.03 14.18
C ALA A 114 20.55 -0.91 13.13
N LYS A 115 19.85 -1.18 12.02
CA LYS A 115 20.39 -1.97 10.92
C LYS A 115 21.46 -1.22 10.13
N ALA A 116 21.23 0.07 9.84
CA ALA A 116 22.20 0.93 9.15
C ALA A 116 23.47 1.14 10.00
N GLU A 117 23.33 1.24 11.32
CA GLU A 117 24.44 1.36 12.26
C GLU A 117 25.28 0.07 12.31
N ARG A 118 24.63 -1.10 12.32
CA ARG A 118 25.32 -2.39 12.22
C ARG A 118 26.08 -2.57 10.90
N GLU A 119 25.50 -2.14 9.78
CA GLU A 119 26.18 -2.17 8.48
C GLU A 119 27.39 -1.23 8.45
N LYS A 120 27.29 -0.03 9.03
CA LYS A 120 28.43 0.89 9.17
C LYS A 120 29.53 0.31 10.05
N ALA A 121 29.18 -0.26 11.20
CA ALA A 121 30.14 -0.89 12.10
C ALA A 121 30.82 -2.11 11.47
N ALA A 122 30.09 -2.89 10.66
CA ALA A 122 30.66 -4.00 9.90
C ALA A 122 31.62 -3.49 8.81
N ALA A 123 31.25 -2.42 8.09
CA ALA A 123 32.11 -1.81 7.08
C ALA A 123 33.40 -1.22 7.69
N GLU A 124 33.31 -0.56 8.85
CA GLU A 124 34.48 -0.03 9.56
C GLU A 124 35.42 -1.13 10.04
N LYS A 125 34.88 -2.25 10.58
CA LYS A 125 35.70 -3.41 10.95
C LYS A 125 36.46 -3.99 9.77
N VAL A 126 35.80 -4.14 8.62
CA VAL A 126 36.42 -4.63 7.38
C VAL A 126 37.51 -3.68 6.87
N VAL A 127 37.33 -2.36 7.04
CA VAL A 127 38.34 -1.36 6.69
C VAL A 127 39.54 -1.41 7.65
N GLN A 128 39.30 -1.62 8.95
CA GLN A 128 40.38 -1.75 9.94
C GLN A 128 41.19 -3.05 9.76
N GLU A 129 40.53 -4.16 9.46
CA GLU A 129 41.21 -5.43 9.16
C GLU A 129 42.12 -5.33 7.92
N LYS A 130 41.73 -4.55 6.91
CA LYS A 130 42.56 -4.28 5.71
C LYS A 130 43.71 -3.29 5.93
N GLN A 131 43.75 -2.56 7.04
CA GLN A 131 44.86 -1.66 7.38
C GLN A 131 45.94 -2.33 8.23
N HIS A 132 45.71 -3.59 8.65
CA HIS A 132 46.66 -4.39 9.42
C HIS A 132 47.21 -5.61 8.66
N GLU A 133 46.95 -5.68 7.35
CA GLU A 133 47.56 -6.60 6.38
C GLU A 133 48.60 -5.85 5.52
#